data_AF-A0A6J7Q6P4-F1
#
_entry.id   AF-A0A6J7Q6P4-F1
#
_cell.length_a   1.000
_cell.length_b   1.000
_cell.length_c   1.000
_cell.angle_alpha   90.00
_cell.angle_beta   90.00
_cell.angle_gamma   90.00
#
_symmetry.space_group_name_H-M   'P 1'
#
loop_
_entity.id
_entity.type
_entity.pdbx_description
1 polymer ?
#
loop_
_entity_poly.entity_id
_entity_poly.type
_entity_poly.pdbx_seq_one_letter_code
_entity_poly.pdbx_strand_id
1 'polypeptide(L)'
;MTPQSSAPDPVGLESGQWGSIWYARLAPFPGGRWRVRGFITDDHPDGAIIGPAVDDATLPIDRSHWLAELDHKGRTVVTVSPWAVAGAPDLWYVRVPGEKEGRATFTLAAYDTDHLPAGTVVRNAEFLVLPVASDEQVGAVRWFTDDGLVDQVYVAPERRGSHVARMLLYAAAAMHQHHGWAGSLHGGPRRTDLGENLAARHPERMPARTEIGLMVDPQTGRPTA
;
A
#
# COMPACT_ATOMS: atom_id res chain seq x y z
N MET A 1 -54.62 3.72 9.21
CA MET A 1 -53.80 4.55 8.32
C MET A 1 -52.65 5.07 9.16
N THR A 2 -51.51 4.38 9.14
CA THR A 2 -50.37 4.66 10.02
C THR A 2 -49.23 5.14 9.12
N PRO A 3 -48.73 6.37 9.24
CA PRO A 3 -47.56 6.79 8.47
C PRO A 3 -46.31 6.17 9.09
N GLN A 4 -45.52 5.55 8.22
CA GLN A 4 -44.20 4.98 8.46
C GLN A 4 -43.24 6.02 9.04
N SER A 5 -42.55 5.61 10.11
CA SER A 5 -41.32 6.22 10.59
C SER A 5 -40.20 5.89 9.60
N SER A 6 -39.66 6.90 8.92
CA SER A 6 -38.46 6.74 8.09
C SER A 6 -37.23 6.64 8.98
N ALA A 7 -36.49 5.53 8.85
CA ALA A 7 -35.17 5.35 9.43
C ALA A 7 -34.14 6.31 8.78
N PRO A 8 -33.06 6.69 9.49
CA PRO A 8 -31.99 7.48 8.89
C PRO A 8 -31.23 6.67 7.84
N ASP A 9 -30.98 7.29 6.68
CA ASP A 9 -30.18 6.74 5.58
C ASP A 9 -28.76 6.38 6.04
N PRO A 10 -28.23 5.18 5.70
CA PRO A 10 -26.84 4.87 5.94
C PRO A 10 -25.97 5.46 4.83
N VAL A 11 -25.09 6.39 5.23
CA VAL A 11 -23.83 6.75 4.56
C VAL A 11 -23.98 7.35 3.15
N GLY A 12 -24.23 8.66 3.11
CA GLY A 12 -23.89 9.48 1.95
C GLY A 12 -22.37 9.61 1.83
N LEU A 13 -21.78 8.91 0.87
CA LEU A 13 -20.50 9.29 0.28
C LEU A 13 -20.82 9.94 -1.08
N GLU A 14 -21.09 11.24 -1.03
CA GLU A 14 -21.13 12.07 -2.23
C GLU A 14 -19.74 12.15 -2.87
N SER A 15 -19.76 12.31 -4.18
CA SER A 15 -18.63 12.48 -5.09
C SER A 15 -17.42 13.25 -4.56
N GLY A 16 -16.24 12.61 -4.56
CA GLY A 16 -14.97 13.29 -4.87
C GLY A 16 -14.12 13.84 -3.71
N GLN A 17 -14.36 13.47 -2.45
CA GLN A 17 -13.54 13.91 -1.32
C GLN A 17 -12.65 12.76 -0.82
N TRP A 18 -11.36 12.81 -1.15
CA TRP A 18 -10.35 11.86 -0.68
C TRP A 18 -9.81 12.32 0.68
N GLY A 19 -9.84 11.44 1.69
CA GLY A 19 -9.36 11.77 3.04
C GLY A 19 -7.84 11.79 3.15
N SER A 20 -7.32 12.61 4.06
CA SER A 20 -5.89 12.61 4.44
C SER A 20 -5.46 11.25 5.03
N ILE A 21 -4.23 10.77 4.79
CA ILE A 21 -3.69 9.63 5.57
C ILE A 21 -2.89 10.12 6.76
N TRP A 22 -3.05 9.46 7.88
CA TRP A 22 -2.17 9.63 9.03
C TRP A 22 -1.87 8.28 9.68
N TYR A 23 -0.83 8.26 10.51
CA TYR A 23 -0.25 7.04 11.05
C TYR A 23 -0.15 7.10 12.57
N ALA A 24 -0.54 6.04 13.26
CA ALA A 24 -0.36 5.90 14.71
C ALA A 24 0.77 4.92 15.03
N ARG A 25 1.81 5.38 15.74
CA ARG A 25 2.88 4.51 16.28
C ARG A 25 2.43 3.94 17.62
N LEU A 26 2.14 2.65 17.65
CA LEU A 26 1.56 1.94 18.80
C LEU A 26 2.64 1.42 19.76
N ALA A 27 3.69 0.82 19.22
CA ALA A 27 4.78 0.27 20.03
C ALA A 27 6.09 0.21 19.24
N PRO A 28 7.25 0.47 19.86
CA PRO A 28 8.53 0.30 19.20
C PRO A 28 8.91 -1.19 19.09
N PHE A 29 9.62 -1.53 18.02
CA PHE A 29 10.27 -2.81 17.80
C PHE A 29 11.78 -2.62 17.59
N PRO A 30 12.59 -3.67 17.74
CA PRO A 30 14.03 -3.59 17.47
C PRO A 30 14.35 -3.12 16.04
N GLY A 31 15.44 -2.35 15.93
CA GLY A 31 15.95 -1.84 14.65
C GLY A 31 15.21 -0.61 14.13
N GLY A 32 14.68 0.23 15.02
CA GLY A 32 13.94 1.46 14.66
C GLY A 32 12.54 1.20 14.11
N ARG A 33 12.06 -0.04 14.19
CA ARG A 33 10.76 -0.46 13.67
C ARG A 33 9.63 -0.11 14.63
N TRP A 34 8.40 -0.11 14.13
CA TRP A 34 7.20 0.22 14.90
C TRP A 34 6.04 -0.72 14.57
N ARG A 35 5.29 -1.13 15.58
CA ARG A 35 3.89 -1.52 15.39
C ARG A 35 3.14 -0.24 15.03
N VAL A 36 2.59 -0.19 13.83
CA VAL A 36 2.05 1.04 13.26
C VAL A 36 0.78 0.79 12.47
N ARG A 37 -0.15 1.72 12.57
CA ARG A 37 -1.48 1.64 11.95
C ARG A 37 -1.72 2.85 11.07
N GLY A 38 -2.33 2.65 9.91
CA GLY A 38 -2.70 3.72 8.97
C GLY A 38 -4.21 3.97 8.92
N PHE A 39 -4.58 5.24 8.80
CA PHE A 39 -5.97 5.72 8.74
C PHE A 39 -6.11 6.70 7.59
N ILE A 40 -7.16 6.59 6.79
CA ILE A 40 -7.50 7.58 5.76
C ILE A 40 -8.76 8.30 6.25
N THR A 41 -8.56 9.36 7.02
CA THR A 41 -9.58 10.22 7.63
C THR A 41 -9.02 11.63 7.78
N ASP A 42 -9.89 12.62 7.95
CA ASP A 42 -9.46 14.02 8.12
C ASP A 42 -9.18 14.39 9.59
N ASP A 43 -9.01 13.40 10.46
CA ASP A 43 -8.73 13.62 11.89
C ASP A 43 -7.35 14.29 12.10
N HIS A 44 -6.43 14.11 11.16
CA HIS A 44 -5.09 14.68 11.16
C HIS A 44 -4.63 15.08 9.74
N PRO A 45 -3.66 16.00 9.60
CA PRO A 45 -3.09 16.35 8.29
C PRO A 45 -2.50 15.14 7.55
N ASP A 46 -2.48 15.17 6.21
CA ASP A 46 -1.88 14.11 5.41
C ASP A 46 -0.39 13.92 5.76
N GLY A 47 0.01 12.65 5.92
CA GLY A 47 1.34 12.24 6.33
C GLY A 47 1.63 12.38 7.83
N ALA A 48 0.68 12.87 8.65
CA ALA A 48 0.91 13.03 10.09
C ALA A 48 1.24 11.70 10.76
N ILE A 49 2.23 11.71 11.66
CA ILE A 49 2.59 10.57 12.50
C ILE A 49 2.28 10.94 13.95
N ILE A 50 1.35 10.22 14.57
CA ILE A 50 0.95 10.37 15.96
C ILE A 50 1.68 9.35 16.82
N GLY A 51 2.27 9.80 17.92
CA GLY A 51 3.05 8.98 18.86
C GLY A 51 4.35 9.66 19.28
N PRO A 52 5.28 8.92 19.91
CA PRO A 52 5.28 7.45 20.05
C PRO A 52 4.27 6.90 21.08
N ALA A 53 3.96 5.60 20.94
CA ALA A 53 3.21 4.77 21.89
C ALA A 53 1.76 5.21 22.15
N VAL A 54 0.99 5.42 21.08
CA VAL A 54 -0.46 5.66 21.17
C VAL A 54 -1.15 4.39 21.67
N ASP A 55 -2.08 4.54 22.63
CA ASP A 55 -2.92 3.45 23.11
C ASP A 55 -3.90 3.01 22.00
N ASP A 56 -3.77 1.77 21.54
CA ASP A 56 -4.59 1.16 20.46
C ASP A 56 -6.09 1.20 20.82
N ALA A 57 -6.44 1.16 22.12
CA ALA A 57 -7.83 1.21 22.57
C ALA A 57 -8.51 2.58 22.34
N THR A 58 -7.73 3.64 22.13
CA THR A 58 -8.23 5.00 21.88
C THR A 58 -8.45 5.29 20.40
N LEU A 59 -8.01 4.39 19.52
CA LEU A 59 -8.03 4.61 18.08
C LEU A 59 -9.34 4.14 17.45
N PRO A 60 -9.79 4.77 16.35
CA PRO A 60 -10.94 4.32 15.59
C PRO A 60 -10.57 3.11 14.71
N ILE A 61 -10.36 1.94 15.34
CA ILE A 61 -9.83 0.72 14.68
C ILE A 61 -10.68 0.31 13.47
N ASP A 62 -11.99 0.53 13.53
CA ASP A 62 -12.94 0.30 12.44
C ASP A 62 -12.68 1.16 11.19
N ARG A 63 -11.92 2.25 11.33
CA ARG A 63 -11.48 3.16 10.25
C ARG A 63 -10.00 3.00 9.88
N SER A 64 -9.32 2.01 10.45
CA SER A 64 -7.96 1.64 10.07
C SER A 64 -7.89 0.94 8.72
N HIS A 65 -7.09 1.46 7.79
CA HIS A 65 -6.90 0.82 6.48
C HIS A 65 -5.91 -0.33 6.52
N TRP A 66 -4.88 -0.22 7.37
CA TRP A 66 -3.88 -1.27 7.53
C TRP A 66 -3.18 -1.20 8.90
N LEU A 67 -2.57 -2.32 9.28
CA LEU A 67 -1.70 -2.50 10.43
C LEU A 67 -0.42 -3.22 9.99
N ALA A 68 0.75 -2.73 10.41
CA ALA A 68 2.01 -3.44 10.31
C ALA A 68 2.51 -3.85 11.69
N GLU A 69 2.82 -5.12 11.86
CA GLU A 69 3.33 -5.67 13.11
C GLU A 69 4.34 -6.81 12.87
N LEU A 70 4.79 -7.45 13.95
CA LEU A 70 5.64 -8.63 13.88
C LEU A 70 4.87 -9.87 14.31
N ASP A 71 5.05 -10.97 13.58
CA ASP A 71 4.58 -12.28 14.02
C ASP A 71 5.48 -12.88 15.12
N HIS A 72 5.10 -14.05 15.63
CA HIS A 72 5.87 -14.78 16.64
C HIS A 72 7.27 -15.21 16.19
N LYS A 73 7.57 -15.18 14.88
CA LYS A 73 8.90 -15.45 14.31
C LYS A 73 9.70 -14.15 14.06
N GLY A 74 9.14 -12.99 14.40
CA GLY A 74 9.75 -11.68 14.16
C GLY A 74 9.70 -11.21 12.70
N ARG A 75 8.89 -11.86 11.85
CA ARG A 75 8.63 -11.43 10.46
C ARG A 75 7.61 -10.31 10.47
N THR A 76 7.73 -9.38 9.52
CA THR A 76 6.72 -8.33 9.38
C THR A 76 5.46 -8.94 8.78
N VAL A 77 4.31 -8.57 9.33
CA VAL A 77 2.99 -8.89 8.79
C VAL A 77 2.26 -7.57 8.55
N VAL A 78 1.72 -7.42 7.33
CA VAL A 78 0.85 -6.30 6.96
C VAL A 78 -0.57 -6.80 6.79
N THR A 79 -1.46 -6.35 7.67
CA THR A 79 -2.89 -6.62 7.58
C THR A 79 -3.56 -5.42 6.92
N VAL A 80 -4.16 -5.61 5.75
CA VAL A 80 -5.03 -4.60 5.11
C VAL A 80 -6.47 -4.91 5.48
N SER A 81 -7.21 -3.91 5.94
CA SER A 81 -8.60 -4.11 6.34
C SER A 81 -9.47 -4.46 5.13
N PRO A 82 -10.37 -5.46 5.22
CA PRO A 82 -11.18 -5.90 4.08
C PRO A 82 -12.01 -4.80 3.43
N TRP A 83 -12.46 -3.82 4.20
CA TRP A 83 -13.25 -2.69 3.69
C TRP A 83 -12.39 -1.65 2.93
N ALA A 84 -11.08 -1.59 3.18
CA ALA A 84 -10.19 -0.69 2.44
C ALA A 84 -10.04 -1.15 0.98
N VAL A 85 -10.09 -2.47 0.77
CA VAL A 85 -10.02 -3.09 -0.55
C VAL A 85 -10.93 -4.32 -0.62
N ALA A 86 -12.24 -4.08 -0.74
CA ALA A 86 -13.21 -5.17 -0.86
C ALA A 86 -12.88 -6.06 -2.08
N GLY A 87 -12.81 -7.37 -1.86
CA GLY A 87 -12.47 -8.34 -2.91
C GLY A 87 -10.98 -8.40 -3.29
N ALA A 88 -10.09 -7.82 -2.48
CA ALA A 88 -8.66 -8.00 -2.66
C ALA A 88 -8.23 -9.47 -2.52
N PRO A 89 -7.22 -9.91 -3.30
CA PRO A 89 -6.61 -11.22 -3.12
C PRO A 89 -5.80 -11.26 -1.81
N ASP A 90 -5.68 -12.46 -1.26
CA ASP A 90 -4.75 -12.77 -0.18
C ASP A 90 -3.33 -12.78 -0.75
N LEU A 91 -2.52 -11.78 -0.38
CA LEU A 91 -1.15 -11.63 -0.86
C LEU A 91 -0.15 -11.78 0.27
N TRP A 92 0.95 -12.47 0.02
CA TRP A 92 2.16 -12.40 0.83
C TRP A 92 3.32 -11.84 -0.01
N TYR A 93 4.39 -11.40 0.65
CA TYR A 93 5.41 -10.56 0.03
C TYR A 93 6.84 -11.05 0.29
N VAL A 94 7.69 -10.90 -0.71
CA VAL A 94 9.15 -10.98 -0.57
C VAL A 94 9.71 -9.57 -0.56
N ARG A 95 10.51 -9.25 0.46
CA ARG A 95 11.24 -7.97 0.51
C ARG A 95 12.61 -8.08 -0.13
N VAL A 96 12.92 -7.12 -0.99
CA VAL A 96 14.20 -7.00 -1.69
C VAL A 96 14.74 -5.58 -1.51
N PRO A 97 15.68 -5.37 -0.58
CA PRO A 97 16.47 -4.14 -0.52
C PRO A 97 17.30 -4.00 -1.79
N GLY A 98 17.50 -2.77 -2.25
CA GLY A 98 18.33 -2.49 -3.42
C GLY A 98 18.82 -1.06 -3.45
N GLU A 99 19.41 -0.68 -4.58
CA GLU A 99 19.91 0.67 -4.82
C GLU A 99 19.60 1.06 -6.27
N LYS A 100 19.23 2.33 -6.48
CA LYS A 100 19.05 2.92 -7.81
C LYS A 100 19.57 4.34 -7.76
N GLU A 101 20.45 4.70 -8.69
CA GLU A 101 21.01 6.05 -8.79
C GLU A 101 21.66 6.53 -7.47
N GLY A 102 22.31 5.62 -6.73
CA GLY A 102 22.95 5.90 -5.44
C GLY A 102 21.98 6.07 -4.27
N ARG A 103 20.67 5.84 -4.46
CA ARG A 103 19.64 5.93 -3.42
C ARG A 103 19.15 4.55 -3.02
N ALA A 104 18.97 4.34 -1.72
CA ALA A 104 18.44 3.10 -1.17
C ALA A 104 16.98 2.89 -1.58
N THR A 105 16.69 1.76 -2.20
CA THR A 105 15.35 1.35 -2.62
C THR A 105 14.89 0.14 -1.84
N PHE A 106 13.58 -0.03 -1.79
CA PHE A 106 12.96 -1.22 -1.24
C PHE A 106 11.88 -1.70 -2.19
N THR A 107 11.87 -3.00 -2.44
CA THR A 107 10.89 -3.65 -3.31
C THR A 107 10.11 -4.69 -2.51
N LEU A 108 8.79 -4.71 -2.70
CA LEU A 108 7.94 -5.84 -2.32
C LEU A 108 7.48 -6.54 -3.59
N ALA A 109 7.79 -7.82 -3.73
CA ALA A 109 7.22 -8.71 -4.74
C ALA A 109 6.07 -9.50 -4.10
N ALA A 110 4.89 -9.45 -4.69
CA ALA A 110 3.68 -10.11 -4.18
C ALA A 110 3.43 -11.46 -4.87
N TYR A 111 2.88 -12.39 -4.10
CA TYR A 111 2.47 -13.72 -4.50
C TYR A 111 1.08 -14.01 -3.89
N ASP A 112 0.21 -14.69 -4.63
CA ASP A 112 -1.17 -15.02 -4.22
C ASP A 112 -1.38 -16.54 -3.98
N THR A 113 -0.29 -17.25 -3.63
CA THR A 113 -0.32 -18.68 -3.29
C THR A 113 -0.54 -18.91 -1.80
N ASP A 114 -0.88 -20.13 -1.40
CA ASP A 114 -1.21 -20.54 -0.02
C ASP A 114 0.01 -20.94 0.85
N HIS A 115 1.22 -20.81 0.31
CA HIS A 115 2.46 -21.20 1.00
C HIS A 115 2.75 -20.37 2.25
N LEU A 116 2.25 -19.14 2.30
CA LEU A 116 2.37 -18.25 3.45
C LEU A 116 1.05 -17.54 3.73
N PRO A 117 0.73 -17.25 5.01
CA PRO A 117 -0.45 -16.46 5.34
C PRO A 117 -0.41 -15.07 4.66
N ALA A 118 -1.58 -14.57 4.29
CA ALA A 118 -1.75 -13.22 3.77
C ALA A 118 -1.08 -12.18 4.68
N GLY A 119 -0.49 -11.16 4.07
CA GLY A 119 0.23 -10.09 4.75
C GLY A 119 1.67 -10.42 5.15
N THR A 120 2.08 -11.69 5.14
CA THR A 120 3.43 -12.09 5.56
C THR A 120 4.49 -11.48 4.65
N VAL A 121 5.52 -10.86 5.24
CA VAL A 121 6.69 -10.34 4.51
C VAL A 121 7.93 -11.15 4.88
N VAL A 122 8.52 -11.83 3.90
CA VAL A 122 9.71 -12.68 4.08
C VAL A 122 10.95 -12.10 3.41
N ARG A 123 12.14 -12.46 3.91
CA ARG A 123 13.43 -12.14 3.27
C ARG A 123 13.64 -13.02 2.04
N ASN A 124 14.50 -12.56 1.12
CA ASN A 124 14.90 -13.37 -0.04
C ASN A 124 15.42 -14.77 0.34
N ALA A 125 16.20 -14.90 1.41
CA ALA A 125 16.70 -16.21 1.87
C ALA A 125 15.59 -17.17 2.32
N GLU A 126 14.51 -16.66 2.90
CA GLU A 126 13.34 -17.46 3.29
C GLU A 126 12.51 -17.85 2.06
N PHE A 127 12.46 -16.99 1.05
CA PHE A 127 11.78 -17.27 -0.22
C PHE A 127 12.46 -18.39 -1.01
N LEU A 128 13.80 -18.41 -1.06
CA LEU A 128 14.58 -19.39 -1.83
C LEU A 128 14.37 -20.86 -1.42
N VAL A 129 13.80 -21.12 -0.24
CA VAL A 129 13.50 -22.48 0.24
C VAL A 129 12.03 -22.86 0.08
N LEU A 130 11.18 -21.96 -0.42
CA LEU A 130 9.79 -22.25 -0.74
C LEU A 130 9.69 -22.91 -2.12
N PRO A 131 8.71 -23.82 -2.34
CA PRO A 131 8.45 -24.40 -3.65
C PRO A 131 7.62 -23.44 -4.52
N VAL A 132 8.04 -22.17 -4.59
CA VAL A 132 7.37 -21.10 -5.36
C VAL A 132 8.39 -20.53 -6.33
N ALA A 133 8.07 -20.55 -7.61
CA ALA A 133 8.93 -20.01 -8.65
C ALA A 133 8.85 -18.48 -8.68
N SER A 134 9.94 -17.83 -9.12
CA SER A 134 9.97 -16.37 -9.19
C SER A 134 9.00 -15.78 -10.21
N ASP A 135 8.65 -16.53 -11.25
CA ASP A 135 7.69 -16.14 -12.30
C ASP A 135 6.22 -16.30 -11.88
N GLU A 136 5.94 -16.91 -10.72
CA GLU A 136 4.61 -16.90 -10.08
C GLU A 136 4.28 -15.54 -9.41
N GLN A 137 5.18 -14.56 -9.54
CA GLN A 137 4.98 -13.21 -9.03
C GLN A 137 3.75 -12.53 -9.67
N VAL A 138 2.81 -12.07 -8.86
CA VAL A 138 1.59 -11.38 -9.34
C VAL A 138 1.73 -9.85 -9.41
N GLY A 139 2.75 -9.29 -8.75
CA GLY A 139 3.07 -7.87 -8.86
C GLY A 139 4.29 -7.46 -8.03
N ALA A 140 4.72 -6.22 -8.21
CA ALA A 140 5.75 -5.60 -7.40
C ALA A 140 5.55 -4.10 -7.23
N VAL A 141 6.04 -3.56 -6.12
CA VAL A 141 6.22 -2.13 -5.91
C VAL A 141 7.62 -1.85 -5.42
N ARG A 142 8.28 -0.86 -6.03
CA ARG A 142 9.58 -0.33 -5.62
C ARG A 142 9.44 1.15 -5.26
N TRP A 143 10.05 1.55 -4.15
CA TRP A 143 10.12 2.94 -3.72
C TRP A 143 11.48 3.26 -3.11
N PHE A 144 11.78 4.55 -3.01
CA PHE A 144 12.97 5.06 -2.33
C PHE A 144 12.70 5.22 -0.82
N THR A 145 13.63 4.75 0.00
CA THR A 145 13.44 4.66 1.46
C THR A 145 13.71 5.95 2.22
N ASP A 146 14.38 6.91 1.59
CA ASP A 146 14.73 8.22 2.15
C ASP A 146 13.54 9.19 2.18
N ASP A 147 12.65 9.13 1.19
CA ASP A 147 11.51 10.05 1.06
C ASP A 147 10.14 9.37 0.83
N GLY A 148 10.12 8.08 0.46
CA GLY A 148 8.88 7.35 0.17
C GLY A 148 8.40 7.49 -1.29
N LEU A 149 9.23 8.01 -2.20
CA LEU A 149 8.87 8.16 -3.60
C LEU A 149 8.72 6.79 -4.28
N VAL A 150 7.52 6.50 -4.79
CA VAL A 150 7.25 5.31 -5.59
C VAL A 150 7.90 5.44 -6.96
N ASP A 151 8.85 4.56 -7.23
CA ASP A 151 9.59 4.49 -8.50
C ASP A 151 8.86 3.62 -9.53
N GLN A 152 8.31 2.48 -9.08
CA GLN A 152 7.67 1.54 -9.98
C GLN A 152 6.57 0.74 -9.28
N VAL A 153 5.47 0.56 -9.99
CA VAL A 153 4.44 -0.45 -9.66
C VAL A 153 4.23 -1.32 -10.90
N TYR A 154 4.24 -2.63 -10.70
CA TYR A 154 3.99 -3.63 -11.72
C TYR A 154 2.93 -4.61 -11.22
N VAL A 155 2.04 -5.02 -12.12
CA VAL A 155 1.05 -6.08 -11.89
C VAL A 155 1.08 -7.00 -13.10
N ALA A 156 1.15 -8.32 -12.85
CA ALA A 156 1.10 -9.34 -13.88
C ALA A 156 -0.15 -9.13 -14.76
N PRO A 157 -0.06 -9.25 -16.09
CA PRO A 157 -1.20 -8.97 -16.99
C PRO A 157 -2.50 -9.68 -16.59
N GLU A 158 -2.39 -10.94 -16.17
CA GLU A 158 -3.48 -11.84 -15.78
C GLU A 158 -4.13 -11.45 -14.44
N ARG A 159 -3.51 -10.53 -13.69
CA ARG A 159 -3.96 -10.05 -12.37
C ARG A 159 -4.35 -8.58 -12.37
N ARG A 160 -4.34 -7.93 -13.54
CA ARG A 160 -4.83 -6.54 -13.68
C ARG A 160 -6.33 -6.49 -13.35
N GLY A 161 -6.76 -5.37 -12.78
CA GLY A 161 -8.14 -5.19 -12.31
C GLY A 161 -8.48 -5.95 -11.02
N SER A 162 -7.59 -6.80 -10.49
CA SER A 162 -7.83 -7.62 -9.31
C SER A 162 -7.25 -7.01 -8.02
N HIS A 163 -7.27 -5.67 -7.91
CA HIS A 163 -6.81 -4.92 -6.73
C HIS A 163 -5.34 -5.09 -6.28
N VAL A 164 -4.52 -5.91 -6.94
CA VAL A 164 -3.11 -6.17 -6.59
C VAL A 164 -2.28 -4.89 -6.42
N ALA A 165 -2.41 -3.93 -7.34
CA ALA A 165 -1.68 -2.65 -7.24
C ALA A 165 -2.01 -1.88 -5.95
N ARG A 166 -3.29 -1.87 -5.53
CA ARG A 166 -3.70 -1.18 -4.31
C ARG A 166 -3.16 -1.88 -3.07
N MET A 167 -3.23 -3.22 -3.04
CA MET A 167 -2.64 -4.01 -1.95
C MET A 167 -1.13 -3.78 -1.83
N LEU A 168 -0.41 -3.72 -2.96
CA LEU A 168 1.01 -3.39 -2.99
C LEU A 168 1.29 -2.00 -2.41
N LEU A 169 0.50 -0.98 -2.75
CA LEU A 169 0.68 0.38 -2.23
C LEU A 169 0.40 0.47 -0.74
N TYR A 170 -0.64 -0.21 -0.22
CA TYR A 170 -0.86 -0.27 1.23
C TYR A 170 0.25 -1.04 1.94
N ALA A 171 0.71 -2.17 1.38
CA ALA A 171 1.84 -2.91 1.93
C ALA A 171 3.13 -2.09 1.96
N ALA A 172 3.41 -1.32 0.89
CA ALA A 172 4.57 -0.42 0.85
C ALA A 172 4.46 0.72 1.87
N ALA A 173 3.29 1.37 1.98
CA ALA A 173 3.07 2.42 2.97
C ALA A 173 3.22 1.88 4.40
N ALA A 174 2.63 0.72 4.67
CA ALA A 174 2.75 0.02 5.94
C ALA A 174 4.21 -0.33 6.26
N MET A 175 4.94 -0.90 5.30
CA MET A 175 6.37 -1.21 5.45
C MET A 175 7.24 0.03 5.67
N HIS A 176 6.97 1.12 4.94
CA HIS A 176 7.72 2.37 5.07
C HIS A 176 7.60 2.93 6.49
N GLN A 177 6.37 3.01 7.00
CA GLN A 177 6.11 3.48 8.37
C GLN A 177 6.58 2.48 9.43
N HIS A 178 6.45 1.17 9.16
CA HIS A 178 6.93 0.11 10.05
C HIS A 178 8.42 0.17 10.25
N HIS A 179 9.19 0.57 9.23
CA HIS A 179 10.63 0.77 9.33
C HIS A 179 11.04 2.12 9.95
N GLY A 180 10.08 2.99 10.25
CA GLY A 180 10.33 4.30 10.83
C GLY A 180 11.05 5.25 9.86
N TRP A 181 10.99 4.99 8.55
CA TRP A 181 11.57 5.84 7.53
C TRP A 181 10.86 7.20 7.46
N ALA A 182 11.58 8.20 6.93
CA ALA A 182 11.11 9.57 6.90
C ALA A 182 10.10 9.79 5.76
N GLY A 183 9.08 10.60 6.03
CA GLY A 183 8.07 10.94 5.06
C GLY A 183 6.96 9.89 4.94
N SER A 184 6.25 9.93 3.82
CA SER A 184 5.12 9.08 3.51
C SER A 184 5.21 8.59 2.06
N LEU A 185 4.59 7.45 1.79
CA LEU A 185 4.59 6.89 0.45
C LEU A 185 3.82 7.83 -0.49
N HIS A 186 4.47 8.25 -1.57
CA HIS A 186 3.89 9.19 -2.52
C HIS A 186 4.30 8.88 -3.97
N GLY A 187 3.51 9.33 -4.94
CA GLY A 187 3.78 9.09 -6.36
C GLY A 187 4.69 10.14 -6.98
N GLY A 188 5.52 9.74 -7.94
CA GLY A 188 6.27 10.67 -8.79
C GLY A 188 5.43 11.33 -9.90
N PRO A 189 6.00 12.31 -10.63
CA PRO A 189 5.34 13.02 -11.74
C PRO A 189 5.30 12.22 -13.05
N ARG A 190 6.00 11.07 -13.14
CA ARG A 190 6.03 10.19 -14.32
C ARG A 190 5.11 8.99 -14.09
N ARG A 191 4.04 8.88 -14.87
CA ARG A 191 3.05 7.79 -14.76
C ARG A 191 2.66 7.29 -16.14
N THR A 192 2.31 6.02 -16.21
CA THR A 192 1.58 5.43 -17.34
C THR A 192 0.10 5.77 -17.23
N ASP A 193 -0.69 5.63 -18.30
CA ASP A 193 -2.13 5.90 -18.27
C ASP A 193 -2.88 4.98 -17.26
N LEU A 194 -2.36 3.77 -17.02
CA LEU A 194 -2.84 2.89 -15.95
C LEU A 194 -2.49 3.43 -14.55
N GLY A 195 -1.31 4.02 -14.42
CA GLY A 195 -0.89 4.75 -13.23
C GLY A 195 -1.74 6.00 -12.97
N GLU A 196 -2.21 6.68 -14.02
CA GLU A 196 -3.14 7.82 -13.92
C GLU A 196 -4.53 7.41 -13.42
N ASN A 197 -5.06 6.27 -13.86
CA ASN A 197 -6.35 5.75 -13.37
C ASN A 197 -6.30 5.32 -11.89
N LEU A 198 -5.13 4.89 -11.42
CA LEU A 198 -4.87 4.60 -10.00
C LEU A 198 -4.63 5.91 -9.21
N ALA A 199 -3.93 6.86 -9.82
CA ALA A 199 -3.61 8.18 -9.30
C ALA A 199 -4.84 9.08 -9.08
N ALA A 200 -5.80 9.03 -10.00
CA ALA A 200 -7.06 9.77 -9.89
C ALA A 200 -7.87 9.39 -8.63
N ARG A 201 -7.47 8.31 -7.94
CA ARG A 201 -8.03 7.87 -6.66
C ARG A 201 -7.28 8.38 -5.42
N HIS A 202 -6.16 9.09 -5.59
CA HIS A 202 -5.32 9.66 -4.52
C HIS A 202 -4.61 10.95 -4.99
N PRO A 203 -5.35 11.98 -5.44
CA PRO A 203 -4.79 13.16 -6.11
C PRO A 203 -3.85 14.01 -5.24
N GLU A 204 -4.01 13.98 -3.92
CA GLU A 204 -3.22 14.74 -2.94
C GLU A 204 -1.79 14.21 -2.74
N ARG A 205 -1.51 12.94 -3.03
CA ARG A 205 -0.17 12.33 -2.88
C ARG A 205 0.69 12.41 -4.13
N MET A 206 0.30 13.30 -5.03
CA MET A 206 0.64 13.20 -6.42
C MET A 206 0.89 14.59 -7.00
N PRO A 207 2.16 14.95 -7.29
CA PRO A 207 2.42 16.18 -8.04
C PRO A 207 1.79 16.08 -9.43
N ALA A 208 1.42 17.24 -9.99
CA ALA A 208 0.88 17.35 -11.34
C ALA A 208 1.85 16.75 -12.38
N ARG A 209 1.33 15.98 -13.33
CA ARG A 209 2.11 15.32 -14.39
C ARG A 209 2.93 16.37 -15.15
N THR A 210 4.25 16.17 -15.23
CA THR A 210 5.14 17.13 -15.92
C THR A 210 5.58 16.65 -17.30
N GLU A 211 5.39 15.36 -17.66
CA GLU A 211 5.77 14.85 -18.99
C GLU A 211 4.80 13.81 -19.57
N ILE A 212 4.49 13.96 -20.85
CA ILE A 212 3.80 12.97 -21.69
C ILE A 212 4.81 11.84 -21.98
N GLY A 213 4.93 10.87 -21.07
CA GLY A 213 5.56 9.59 -21.39
C GLY A 213 4.83 8.94 -22.57
N LEU A 214 5.60 8.46 -23.56
CA LEU A 214 5.14 7.83 -24.81
C LEU A 214 3.86 7.01 -24.61
N MET A 215 2.83 7.39 -25.36
CA MET A 215 1.57 6.66 -25.44
C MET A 215 1.88 5.24 -25.91
N VAL A 216 1.48 4.23 -25.13
CA VAL A 216 1.65 2.81 -25.49
C VAL A 216 0.28 2.28 -25.83
N ASP A 217 0.15 1.73 -27.04
CA ASP A 217 -1.12 1.15 -27.50
C ASP A 217 -1.53 -0.01 -26.58
N PRO A 218 -2.73 0.04 -25.96
CA PRO A 218 -3.20 -0.94 -25.00
C PRO A 218 -3.44 -2.33 -25.60
N GLN A 219 -3.50 -2.48 -26.93
CA GLN A 219 -3.64 -3.76 -27.60
C GLN A 219 -2.30 -4.40 -28.00
N THR A 220 -1.26 -3.60 -28.25
CA THR A 220 -0.01 -4.10 -28.84
C THR A 220 1.22 -3.94 -27.96
N GLY A 221 1.15 -3.13 -26.89
CA GLY A 221 2.27 -2.89 -25.99
C GLY A 221 3.45 -2.14 -26.65
N ARG A 222 3.23 -1.53 -27.81
CA ARG A 222 4.24 -0.76 -28.54
C ARG A 222 4.03 0.75 -28.36
N PRO A 223 5.09 1.56 -28.39
CA PRO A 223 4.96 3.01 -28.42
C PRO A 223 4.22 3.43 -29.69
N THR A 224 3.16 4.23 -29.57
CA THR A 224 2.57 4.95 -30.69
C THR A 224 3.35 6.25 -30.90
N ALA A 225 3.75 6.48 -32.15
CA ALA A 225 4.39 7.73 -32.60
C ALA A 225 3.44 8.92 -32.49
#